data_AF-A0A2E7D077-F1
#
_entry.id   AF-A0A2E7D077-F1
#
_cell.length_a   1.000
_cell.length_b   1.000
_cell.length_c   1.000
_cell.angle_alpha   90.00
_cell.angle_beta   90.00
_cell.angle_gamma   90.00
#
_symmetry.space_group_name_H-M   'P 1'
#
loop_
_entity.id
_entity.type
_entity.pdbx_description
1 polymer ?
#
loop_
_entity_poly.entity_id
_entity_poly.type
_entity_poly.pdbx_seq_one_letter_code
_entity_poly.pdbx_strand_id
1 'polypeptide(L)'
;MGLSQSPKRVEHRRGHNCQYIKPLRKSPRIHEPQECELRYLCEDTKGAGAMNRISETRKKPQLVLRKFNAAEGYMELGLPSRAIEELESINDPGKFEPLWHSMYGEALRARGDLRAAISHLTQAASQLGPVKGQQAWHSLADCHRKLGDLETAYHLEGAVQSAESILALKKKAMKMLTALSSAGVIDQLKPIRIVINTESKPE
;
A
#
# COMPACT_ATOMS: atom_id res chain seq x y z
N MET A 1 -71.29 -40.11 25.03
CA MET A 1 -70.57 -38.92 25.53
C MET A 1 -69.10 -39.07 25.12
N GLY A 2 -68.50 -38.05 24.50
CA GLY A 2 -67.07 -38.03 24.16
C GLY A 2 -66.77 -37.92 22.67
N LEU A 3 -66.99 -36.73 22.10
CA LEU A 3 -66.43 -36.34 20.80
C LEU A 3 -64.92 -36.08 20.98
N SER A 4 -64.05 -36.68 20.17
CA SER A 4 -62.68 -36.18 19.99
C SER A 4 -62.39 -35.99 18.50
N GLN A 5 -62.00 -34.76 18.21
CA GLN A 5 -61.97 -34.14 16.88
C GLN A 5 -60.60 -34.34 16.24
N SER A 6 -60.61 -34.63 14.94
CA SER A 6 -59.43 -34.70 14.08
C SER A 6 -58.73 -33.33 13.95
N PRO A 7 -57.38 -33.27 13.95
CA PRO A 7 -56.67 -32.02 13.73
C PRO A 7 -56.72 -31.58 12.27
N LYS A 8 -57.07 -30.31 12.07
CA LYS A 8 -57.17 -29.62 10.78
C LYS A 8 -55.78 -29.32 10.21
N ARG A 9 -55.64 -29.60 8.92
CA ARG A 9 -54.50 -29.30 8.04
C ARG A 9 -54.27 -27.78 7.97
N VAL A 10 -53.11 -27.31 8.41
CA VAL A 10 -52.71 -25.89 8.31
C VAL A 10 -52.01 -25.67 6.98
N GLU A 11 -52.69 -25.02 6.04
CA GLU A 11 -52.11 -24.49 4.81
C GLU A 11 -51.27 -23.24 5.12
N HIS A 12 -49.95 -23.33 4.95
CA HIS A 12 -49.08 -22.15 4.96
C HIS A 12 -49.11 -21.48 3.58
N ARG A 13 -49.78 -20.32 3.54
CA ARG A 13 -49.78 -19.39 2.41
C ARG A 13 -48.36 -18.89 2.14
N ARG A 14 -47.90 -19.09 0.90
CA ARG A 14 -46.76 -18.35 0.32
C ARG A 14 -47.25 -16.95 -0.03
N GLY A 15 -46.64 -15.93 0.55
CA GLY A 15 -46.98 -14.54 0.23
C GLY A 15 -46.06 -13.51 0.88
N HIS A 16 -44.85 -13.34 0.35
CA HIS A 16 -44.05 -12.12 0.53
C HIS A 16 -43.32 -11.88 -0.80
N ASN A 17 -43.90 -11.09 -1.70
CA ASN A 17 -43.76 -9.63 -1.81
C ASN A 17 -42.30 -9.22 -2.12
N CYS A 18 -41.90 -9.50 -3.36
CA CYS A 18 -40.68 -8.99 -3.98
C CYS A 18 -40.92 -7.54 -4.38
N GLN A 19 -40.64 -6.60 -3.48
CA GLN A 19 -40.61 -5.18 -3.81
C GLN A 19 -39.27 -4.85 -4.46
N TYR A 20 -39.35 -4.59 -5.77
CA TYR A 20 -38.36 -3.92 -6.59
C TYR A 20 -37.84 -2.65 -5.90
N ILE A 21 -36.60 -2.66 -5.41
CA ILE A 21 -35.88 -1.44 -5.04
C ILE A 21 -35.23 -0.88 -6.31
N LYS A 22 -35.69 0.31 -6.71
CA LYS A 22 -35.13 1.10 -7.83
C LYS A 22 -33.70 1.56 -7.48
N PRO A 23 -32.76 1.61 -8.43
CA PRO A 23 -31.44 2.18 -8.19
C PRO A 23 -31.51 3.72 -8.13
N LEU A 24 -31.11 4.28 -7.00
CA LEU A 24 -30.86 5.72 -6.85
C LEU A 24 -29.57 6.08 -7.59
N ARG A 25 -29.72 6.85 -8.67
CA ARG A 25 -28.62 7.49 -9.42
C ARG A 25 -28.43 8.93 -8.93
N LYS A 26 -27.14 9.34 -8.90
CA LYS A 26 -26.54 10.69 -8.80
C LYS A 26 -26.50 11.24 -7.36
N SER A 27 -25.34 11.53 -6.77
CA SER A 27 -24.27 12.48 -7.17
C SER A 27 -23.06 12.31 -6.19
N PRO A 28 -21.97 13.11 -6.22
CA PRO A 28 -21.43 14.05 -7.21
C PRO A 28 -19.99 13.72 -7.66
N ARG A 29 -19.56 14.39 -8.74
CA ARG A 29 -18.19 14.44 -9.23
C ARG A 29 -17.24 14.98 -8.16
N ILE A 30 -16.31 14.17 -7.68
CA ILE A 30 -14.98 14.62 -7.28
C ILE A 30 -14.03 13.49 -7.65
N HIS A 31 -13.29 13.65 -8.75
CA HIS A 31 -11.90 13.22 -8.87
C HIS A 31 -11.35 13.90 -10.12
N GLU A 32 -10.64 15.00 -9.86
CA GLU A 32 -9.66 15.56 -10.77
C GLU A 32 -8.58 14.49 -11.05
N PRO A 33 -8.14 14.34 -12.30
CA PRO A 33 -7.32 13.22 -12.72
C PRO A 33 -5.85 13.48 -12.36
N GLN A 34 -5.24 12.60 -11.55
CA GLN A 34 -3.79 12.44 -11.64
C GLN A 34 -3.49 11.66 -12.91
N GLU A 35 -3.36 12.43 -13.98
CA GLU A 35 -2.91 11.99 -15.29
C GLU A 35 -1.57 11.24 -15.19
N CYS A 36 -1.58 10.04 -15.78
CA CYS A 36 -0.63 9.61 -16.78
C CYS A 36 0.87 9.85 -16.54
N GLU A 37 1.51 8.91 -15.83
CA GLU A 37 2.94 8.60 -16.04
C GLU A 37 3.17 7.12 -16.39
N LEU A 38 2.22 6.51 -17.10
CA LEU A 38 2.40 5.22 -17.79
C LEU A 38 2.57 5.43 -19.29
N ARG A 39 3.51 6.31 -19.65
CA ARG A 39 3.97 6.50 -21.02
C ARG A 39 5.33 5.82 -21.18
N TYR A 40 5.35 4.49 -21.13
CA TYR A 40 6.55 3.73 -21.47
C TYR A 40 6.20 2.54 -22.39
N LEU A 41 6.72 2.65 -23.62
CA LEU A 41 7.03 1.60 -24.60
C LEU A 41 5.85 1.01 -25.41
N CYS A 42 5.36 1.79 -26.37
CA CYS A 42 4.83 1.26 -27.62
C CYS A 42 5.72 1.75 -28.76
N GLU A 43 6.73 0.97 -29.13
CA GLU A 43 7.38 1.09 -30.43
C GLU A 43 7.52 -0.30 -31.07
N ASP A 44 6.78 -0.45 -32.16
CA ASP A 44 7.02 -1.25 -33.35
C ASP A 44 7.67 -2.63 -33.20
N THR A 45 6.84 -3.65 -33.04
CA THR A 45 7.21 -5.01 -33.48
C THR A 45 6.17 -5.54 -34.47
N LYS A 46 6.49 -5.39 -35.76
CA LYS A 46 5.90 -6.19 -36.84
C LYS A 46 6.33 -7.64 -36.64
N GLY A 47 5.48 -8.46 -36.04
CA GLY A 47 5.72 -9.89 -35.88
C GLY A 47 4.49 -10.62 -35.34
N ALA A 48 3.69 -11.19 -36.23
CA ALA A 48 2.43 -11.89 -35.94
C ALA A 48 2.56 -13.17 -35.06
N GLY A 49 3.74 -13.48 -34.53
CA GLY A 49 3.99 -14.58 -33.60
C GLY A 49 4.14 -14.19 -32.12
N ALA A 50 4.09 -12.89 -31.77
CA ALA A 50 4.38 -12.39 -30.42
C ALA A 50 3.15 -12.13 -29.53
N MET A 51 1.92 -12.31 -30.05
CA MET A 51 0.71 -11.90 -29.31
C MET A 51 0.38 -12.75 -28.08
N ASN A 52 0.82 -14.01 -28.00
CA ASN A 52 0.42 -14.87 -26.87
C ASN A 52 1.31 -14.69 -25.63
N ARG A 53 2.63 -14.45 -25.80
CA ARG A 53 3.59 -14.31 -24.68
C ARG A 53 3.50 -12.99 -23.92
N ILE A 54 3.07 -11.90 -24.56
CA ILE A 54 2.92 -10.60 -23.90
C ILE A 54 1.68 -10.57 -22.98
N SER A 55 0.68 -11.42 -23.25
CA SER A 55 -0.56 -11.48 -22.46
C SER A 55 -0.38 -12.19 -21.11
N GLU A 56 0.52 -13.17 -21.01
CA GLU A 56 0.77 -13.94 -19.79
C GLU A 56 1.61 -13.18 -18.76
N THR A 57 2.60 -12.40 -19.21
CA THR A 57 3.47 -11.62 -18.31
C THR A 57 2.77 -10.38 -17.75
N ARG A 58 1.81 -9.79 -18.48
CA ARG A 58 0.98 -8.66 -18.00
C ARG A 58 -0.08 -9.07 -16.98
N LYS A 59 -0.56 -10.32 -17.02
CA LYS A 59 -1.59 -10.84 -16.09
C LYS A 59 -1.08 -10.98 -14.65
N LYS A 60 0.19 -11.33 -14.45
CA LYS A 60 0.79 -11.54 -13.13
C LYS A 60 0.74 -10.31 -12.21
N PRO A 61 1.24 -9.11 -12.59
CA PRO A 61 1.19 -7.94 -11.73
C PRO A 61 -0.24 -7.44 -11.47
N GLN A 62 -1.16 -7.58 -12.44
CA GLN A 62 -2.56 -7.21 -12.27
C GLN A 62 -3.27 -8.12 -11.26
N LEU A 63 -2.95 -9.42 -11.27
CA LEU A 63 -3.49 -10.36 -10.30
C LEU A 63 -3.04 -10.01 -8.87
N VAL A 64 -1.76 -9.72 -8.68
CA VAL A 64 -1.22 -9.28 -7.38
C VAL A 64 -1.93 -8.03 -6.87
N LEU A 65 -2.08 -7.01 -7.72
CA LEU A 65 -2.80 -5.78 -7.34
C LEU A 65 -4.27 -6.04 -6.98
N ARG A 66 -4.96 -6.94 -7.69
CA ARG A 66 -6.34 -7.32 -7.35
C ARG A 66 -6.43 -7.99 -5.97
N LYS A 67 -5.44 -8.82 -5.63
CA LYS A 67 -5.34 -9.48 -4.33
C LYS A 67 -5.06 -8.48 -3.20
N PHE A 68 -4.19 -7.49 -3.45
CA PHE A 68 -3.99 -6.38 -2.52
C PHE A 68 -5.28 -5.60 -2.27
N ASN A 69 -5.98 -5.17 -3.32
CA ASN A 69 -7.24 -4.44 -3.16
C ASN A 69 -8.29 -5.26 -2.39
N ALA A 70 -8.35 -6.58 -2.61
CA ALA A 70 -9.22 -7.46 -1.84
C ALA A 70 -8.82 -7.54 -0.37
N ALA A 71 -7.53 -7.72 -0.08
CA ALA A 71 -6.99 -7.76 1.27
C ALA A 71 -7.22 -6.45 2.03
N GLU A 72 -7.01 -5.30 1.39
CA GLU A 72 -7.32 -3.97 1.93
C GLU A 72 -8.80 -3.85 2.29
N GLY A 73 -9.71 -4.20 1.37
CA GLY A 73 -11.14 -4.20 1.66
C GLY A 73 -11.52 -5.14 2.81
N TYR A 74 -10.88 -6.30 2.94
CA TYR A 74 -11.10 -7.18 4.10
C TYR A 74 -10.58 -6.58 5.41
N MET A 75 -9.46 -5.86 5.40
CA MET A 75 -8.95 -5.15 6.58
C MET A 75 -9.89 -4.02 7.02
N GLU A 76 -10.42 -3.23 6.07
CA GLU A 76 -11.40 -2.17 6.36
C GLU A 76 -12.69 -2.71 6.99
N LEU A 77 -13.10 -3.92 6.59
CA LEU A 77 -14.25 -4.62 7.17
C LEU A 77 -13.95 -5.32 8.50
N GLY A 78 -12.73 -5.24 9.02
CA GLY A 78 -12.33 -5.91 10.25
C GLY A 78 -12.22 -7.43 10.11
N LEU A 79 -11.91 -7.94 8.92
CA LEU A 79 -11.77 -9.37 8.60
C LEU A 79 -10.30 -9.75 8.30
N PRO A 80 -9.38 -9.62 9.27
CA PRO A 80 -7.95 -9.76 9.01
C PRO A 80 -7.55 -11.18 8.56
N SER A 81 -8.24 -12.23 9.01
CA SER A 81 -7.96 -13.60 8.58
C SER A 81 -8.19 -13.80 7.07
N ARG A 82 -9.24 -13.19 6.51
CA ARG A 82 -9.50 -13.25 5.06
C ARG A 82 -8.49 -12.44 4.25
N ALA A 83 -8.05 -11.31 4.79
CA ALA A 83 -6.98 -10.53 4.17
C ALA A 83 -5.68 -11.35 4.08
N ILE A 84 -5.36 -12.10 5.15
CA ILE A 84 -4.20 -13.00 5.20
C ILE A 84 -4.33 -14.11 4.16
N GLU A 85 -5.47 -14.78 4.07
CA GLU A 85 -5.72 -15.84 3.06
C GLU A 85 -5.53 -15.33 1.62
N GLU A 86 -6.04 -14.13 1.32
CA GLU A 86 -5.85 -13.51 0.00
C GLU A 86 -4.37 -13.20 -0.28
N LEU A 87 -3.63 -12.72 0.71
CA LEU A 87 -2.22 -12.40 0.59
C LEU A 87 -1.34 -13.65 0.50
N GLU A 88 -1.66 -14.73 1.23
CA GLU A 88 -0.98 -16.03 1.14
C GLU A 88 -1.19 -16.69 -0.24
N SER A 89 -2.30 -16.39 -0.91
CA SER A 89 -2.57 -16.89 -2.27
C SER A 89 -1.63 -16.29 -3.34
N ILE A 90 -0.83 -15.28 -2.97
CA ILE A 90 0.17 -14.67 -3.86
C ILE A 90 1.47 -15.48 -3.76
N ASN A 91 1.75 -16.30 -4.78
CA ASN A 91 2.96 -17.12 -4.82
C ASN A 91 4.26 -16.35 -5.08
N ASP A 92 4.20 -15.26 -5.85
CA ASP A 92 5.36 -14.44 -6.24
C ASP A 92 4.94 -12.97 -6.39
N PRO A 93 5.16 -12.15 -5.36
CA PRO A 93 4.87 -10.71 -5.41
C PRO A 93 5.81 -9.94 -6.35
N GLY A 94 6.98 -10.50 -6.68
CA GLY A 94 8.01 -9.89 -7.51
C GLY A 94 8.41 -8.50 -7.00
N LYS A 95 8.24 -7.47 -7.84
CA LYS A 95 8.56 -6.07 -7.48
C LYS A 95 7.70 -5.50 -6.34
N PHE A 96 6.62 -6.18 -5.98
CA PHE A 96 5.71 -5.76 -4.91
C PHE A 96 6.00 -6.45 -3.58
N GLU A 97 7.10 -7.20 -3.46
CA GLU A 97 7.51 -7.86 -2.20
C GLU A 97 7.46 -6.93 -0.97
N PRO A 98 7.99 -5.69 -1.02
CA PRO A 98 7.94 -4.81 0.15
C PRO A 98 6.51 -4.44 0.55
N LEU A 99 5.62 -4.26 -0.43
CA LEU A 99 4.22 -3.93 -0.20
C LEU A 99 3.45 -5.15 0.31
N TRP A 100 3.72 -6.34 -0.22
CA TRP A 100 3.17 -7.59 0.25
C TRP A 100 3.48 -7.80 1.74
N HIS A 101 4.75 -7.70 2.12
CA HIS A 101 5.16 -7.78 3.53
C HIS A 101 4.49 -6.72 4.42
N SER A 102 4.35 -5.49 3.91
CA SER A 102 3.68 -4.42 4.66
C SER A 102 2.22 -4.77 4.93
N MET A 103 1.46 -5.15 3.90
CA MET A 103 0.04 -5.51 4.05
C MET A 103 -0.15 -6.78 4.88
N TYR A 104 0.73 -7.77 4.70
CA TYR A 104 0.67 -9.02 5.44
C TYR A 104 0.94 -8.81 6.93
N GLY A 105 1.97 -8.02 7.24
CA GLY A 105 2.29 -7.62 8.61
C GLY A 105 1.17 -6.84 9.29
N GLU A 106 0.51 -5.91 8.57
CA GLU A 106 -0.67 -5.19 9.08
C GLU A 106 -1.84 -6.11 9.37
N ALA A 107 -2.14 -7.04 8.47
CA ALA A 107 -3.22 -7.99 8.67
C ALA A 107 -2.95 -8.91 9.87
N LEU A 108 -1.71 -9.36 10.06
CA LEU A 108 -1.28 -10.12 11.24
C LEU A 108 -1.41 -9.30 12.53
N ARG A 109 -0.99 -8.02 12.50
CA ARG A 109 -1.13 -7.09 13.63
C ARG A 109 -2.59 -6.90 14.01
N ALA A 110 -3.48 -6.74 13.02
CA ALA A 110 -4.92 -6.59 13.23
C ALA A 110 -5.56 -7.87 13.79
N ARG A 111 -5.05 -9.06 13.41
CA ARG A 111 -5.47 -10.35 13.99
C ARG A 111 -4.97 -10.55 15.42
N GLY A 112 -3.91 -9.85 15.81
CA GLY A 112 -3.29 -9.93 17.14
C GLY A 112 -1.98 -10.74 17.19
N ASP A 113 -1.50 -11.23 16.04
CA ASP A 113 -0.28 -12.02 15.93
C ASP A 113 0.97 -11.13 15.87
N LEU A 114 1.21 -10.37 16.94
CA LEU A 114 2.21 -9.29 16.98
C LEU A 114 3.63 -9.75 16.62
N ARG A 115 4.03 -10.95 17.07
CA ARG A 115 5.38 -11.48 16.77
C ARG A 115 5.57 -11.79 15.29
N ALA A 116 4.57 -12.39 14.65
CA ALA A 116 4.62 -12.67 13.22
C ALA A 116 4.55 -11.36 12.41
N ALA A 117 3.71 -10.42 12.85
CA ALA A 117 3.61 -9.10 12.25
C ALA A 117 4.95 -8.37 12.23
N ILE A 118 5.69 -8.38 13.34
CA ILE A 118 7.03 -7.75 13.43
C ILE A 118 7.95 -8.28 12.33
N SER A 119 8.05 -9.59 12.16
CA SER A 119 8.95 -10.18 11.15
C SER A 119 8.65 -9.65 9.73
N HIS A 120 7.38 -9.54 9.36
CA HIS A 120 6.99 -9.06 8.03
C HIS A 120 7.15 -7.54 7.91
N LEU A 121 6.74 -6.78 8.92
CA LEU A 121 6.88 -5.33 8.90
C LEU A 121 8.36 -4.90 8.90
N THR A 122 9.26 -5.64 9.55
CA THR A 122 10.71 -5.39 9.48
C THR A 122 11.23 -5.58 8.06
N GLN A 123 10.80 -6.63 7.36
CA GLN A 123 11.19 -6.83 5.95
C GLN A 123 10.68 -5.69 5.07
N ALA A 124 9.42 -5.28 5.22
CA ALA A 124 8.86 -4.14 4.50
C ALA A 124 9.62 -2.83 4.77
N ALA A 125 9.88 -2.53 6.05
CA ALA A 125 10.59 -1.35 6.51
C ALA A 125 12.02 -1.27 5.96
N SER A 126 12.73 -2.40 5.94
CA SER A 126 14.10 -2.47 5.41
C SER A 126 14.17 -2.22 3.91
N GLN A 127 13.18 -2.70 3.15
CA GLN A 127 13.16 -2.60 1.68
C GLN A 127 12.65 -1.24 1.19
N LEU A 128 11.67 -0.64 1.87
CA LEU A 128 11.11 0.68 1.50
C LEU A 128 11.93 1.85 2.05
N GLY A 129 12.68 1.63 3.13
CA GLY A 129 13.36 2.67 3.88
C GLY A 129 12.41 3.55 4.69
N PRO A 130 12.94 4.46 5.53
CA PRO A 130 12.15 5.20 6.52
C PRO A 130 11.18 6.22 5.91
N VAL A 131 11.47 6.72 4.70
CA VAL A 131 10.61 7.71 4.04
C VAL A 131 9.41 7.07 3.33
N LYS A 132 9.64 6.03 2.52
CA LYS A 132 8.55 5.39 1.76
C LYS A 132 7.79 4.35 2.60
N GLY A 133 8.47 3.72 3.55
CA GLY A 133 7.92 2.69 4.42
C GLY A 133 7.39 3.23 5.75
N GLN A 134 7.11 4.53 5.85
CA GLN A 134 6.71 5.21 7.09
C GLN A 134 5.63 4.44 7.87
N GLN A 135 4.60 3.96 7.17
CA GLN A 135 3.53 3.17 7.75
C GLN A 135 4.04 1.86 8.38
N ALA A 136 4.94 1.13 7.73
CA ALA A 136 5.50 -0.10 8.26
C ALA A 136 6.32 0.15 9.54
N TRP A 137 7.07 1.26 9.60
CA TRP A 137 7.82 1.64 10.81
C TRP A 137 6.90 2.02 11.98
N HIS A 138 5.83 2.78 11.72
CA HIS A 138 4.83 3.09 12.75
C HIS A 138 4.15 1.83 13.28
N SER A 139 3.77 0.92 12.38
CA SER A 139 3.15 -0.34 12.77
C SER A 139 4.10 -1.27 13.52
N LEU A 140 5.41 -1.24 13.24
CA LEU A 140 6.41 -1.90 14.07
C LEU A 140 6.46 -1.32 15.47
N ALA A 141 6.54 0.01 15.60
CA ALA A 141 6.58 0.67 16.89
C ALA A 141 5.32 0.34 17.73
N ASP A 142 4.15 0.35 17.10
CA ASP A 142 2.90 -0.07 17.72
C ASP A 142 2.94 -1.54 18.19
N CYS A 143 3.48 -2.45 17.38
CA CYS A 143 3.64 -3.85 17.76
C CYS A 143 4.55 -4.01 18.98
N HIS A 144 5.71 -3.33 19.01
CA HIS A 144 6.64 -3.35 20.15
C HIS A 144 5.99 -2.77 21.40
N ARG A 145 5.26 -1.66 21.27
CA ARG A 145 4.51 -1.05 22.37
C ARG A 145 3.48 -2.00 22.97
N LYS A 146 2.71 -2.70 22.13
CA LYS A 146 1.73 -3.70 22.58
C LYS A 146 2.38 -4.93 23.24
N LEU A 147 3.61 -5.27 22.87
CA LEU A 147 4.39 -6.32 23.52
C LEU A 147 5.11 -5.85 24.81
N GLY A 148 5.08 -4.55 25.12
CA GLY A 148 5.70 -3.96 26.30
C GLY A 148 7.15 -3.47 26.10
N ASP A 149 7.67 -3.55 24.88
CA ASP A 149 9.01 -3.08 24.53
C ASP A 149 8.97 -1.60 24.10
N LEU A 150 8.88 -0.72 25.11
CA LEU A 150 8.71 0.72 24.90
C LEU A 150 9.99 1.40 24.37
N GLU A 151 11.16 0.88 24.74
CA GLU A 151 12.46 1.44 24.32
C GLU A 151 12.64 1.29 22.80
N THR A 152 12.42 0.08 22.28
CA THR A 152 12.49 -0.16 20.84
C THR A 152 11.44 0.66 20.10
N ALA A 153 10.20 0.72 20.59
CA ALA A 153 9.14 1.52 19.98
C ALA A 153 9.52 3.00 19.86
N TYR A 154 10.08 3.60 20.91
CA TYR A 154 10.54 4.99 20.93
C TYR A 154 11.64 5.25 19.88
N HIS A 155 12.61 4.35 19.76
CA HIS A 155 13.68 4.47 18.77
C HIS A 155 13.16 4.37 17.32
N LEU A 156 12.22 3.47 17.06
CA LEU A 156 11.61 3.31 15.74
C LEU A 156 10.86 4.58 15.31
N GLU A 157 10.08 5.18 16.21
CA GLU A 157 9.37 6.45 15.96
C GLU A 157 10.32 7.62 15.73
N GLY A 158 11.36 7.73 16.55
CA GLY A 158 12.40 8.75 16.39
C GLY A 158 13.11 8.68 15.04
N ALA A 159 13.39 7.46 14.55
CA ALA A 159 14.00 7.24 13.24
C ALA A 159 13.11 7.77 12.11
N VAL A 160 11.80 7.51 12.16
CA VAL A 160 10.83 8.01 11.17
C VAL A 160 10.75 9.54 11.20
N GLN A 161 10.60 10.13 12.38
CA GLN A 161 10.48 11.58 12.55
C GLN A 161 11.71 12.34 12.04
N SER A 162 12.90 11.76 12.23
CA SER A 162 14.16 12.33 11.73
C SER A 162 14.22 12.29 10.20
N ALA A 163 13.80 11.17 9.58
CA ALA A 163 13.79 11.00 8.14
C ALA A 163 12.80 11.97 7.45
N GLU A 164 11.64 12.19 8.05
CA GLU A 164 10.66 13.18 7.59
C GLU A 164 11.21 14.60 7.61
N SER A 165 11.87 14.96 8.69
CA SER A 165 12.47 16.30 8.87
C SER A 165 13.53 16.55 7.79
N ILE A 166 14.38 15.56 7.51
CA ILE A 166 15.38 15.63 6.43
C ILE A 166 14.70 15.77 5.07
N LEU A 167 13.63 15.02 4.80
CA LEU A 167 12.89 15.12 3.54
C LEU A 167 12.25 16.50 3.37
N ALA A 168 11.67 17.06 4.43
CA ALA A 168 11.07 18.40 4.41
C ALA A 168 12.11 19.47 4.09
N LEU A 169 13.30 19.40 4.70
CA LEU A 169 14.43 20.29 4.40
C LEU A 169 14.89 20.13 2.94
N LYS A 170 15.01 18.90 2.43
CA LYS A 170 15.36 18.64 1.02
C LYS A 170 14.34 19.24 0.05
N LYS A 171 13.04 19.07 0.31
CA LYS A 171 11.97 19.66 -0.52
C LYS A 171 12.03 21.18 -0.51
N LYS A 172 12.25 21.79 0.66
CA LYS A 172 12.39 23.25 0.80
C LYS A 172 13.61 23.76 0.02
N ALA A 173 14.76 23.10 0.14
CA ALA A 173 15.98 23.43 -0.59
C ALA A 173 15.77 23.31 -2.10
N MET A 174 15.15 22.22 -2.57
CA MET A 174 14.86 22.01 -3.99
C MET A 174 13.93 23.11 -4.55
N LYS A 175 12.90 23.51 -3.79
CA LYS A 175 12.00 24.61 -4.19
C LYS A 175 12.71 25.96 -4.24
N MET A 176 13.67 26.22 -3.34
CA MET A 176 14.48 27.44 -3.40
C MET A 176 15.42 27.42 -4.61
N LEU A 177 16.05 26.28 -4.91
CA LEU A 177 16.90 26.14 -6.09
C LEU A 177 16.13 26.34 -7.39
N THR A 178 14.93 25.79 -7.52
CA THR A 178 14.09 26.02 -8.71
C THR A 178 13.66 27.47 -8.83
N ALA A 179 13.31 28.13 -7.72
CA ALA A 179 12.99 29.55 -7.71
C ALA A 179 14.18 30.42 -8.16
N LEU A 180 15.38 30.16 -7.62
CA LEU A 180 16.61 30.85 -8.02
C LEU A 180 16.97 30.63 -9.49
N SER A 181 16.75 29.41 -9.99
CA SER A 181 16.91 29.08 -11.42
C SER A 181 15.95 29.87 -12.29
N SER A 182 14.67 29.92 -11.93
CA SER A 182 13.65 30.67 -12.69
C SER A 182 13.87 32.18 -12.66
N ALA A 183 14.52 32.69 -11.62
CA ALA A 183 14.86 34.10 -11.48
C ALA A 183 16.14 34.51 -12.24
N GLY A 184 16.80 33.58 -12.96
CA GLY A 184 18.05 33.85 -13.68
C GLY A 184 19.26 34.16 -12.78
N VAL A 185 19.13 33.93 -11.47
CA VAL A 185 20.18 34.21 -10.49
C VAL A 185 21.32 33.19 -10.58
N ILE A 186 21.00 31.96 -11.02
CA ILE A 186 21.98 30.89 -11.17
C ILE A 186 22.95 31.16 -12.34
N ASP A 187 22.49 31.81 -13.41
CA ASP A 187 23.35 32.17 -14.56
C ASP A 187 24.38 33.28 -14.23
N GLN A 188 24.17 34.02 -13.14
CA GLN A 188 25.12 35.02 -12.65
C GLN A 188 26.14 34.46 -11.65
N LEU A 189 25.92 33.25 -11.13
CA LEU A 189 26.87 32.58 -10.26
C LEU A 189 27.96 31.93 -11.11
N LYS A 190 29.06 32.68 -11.35
CA LYS A 190 30.30 32.11 -11.90
C LYS A 190 30.64 30.84 -11.13
N PRO A 191 30.98 29.72 -11.80
CA PRO A 191 31.30 28.48 -11.13
C PRO A 191 32.50 28.72 -10.20
N ILE A 192 32.26 28.65 -8.90
CA ILE A 192 33.33 28.64 -7.90
C ILE A 192 34.04 27.30 -8.10
N ARG A 193 35.25 27.34 -8.70
CA ARG A 193 36.18 26.20 -8.67
C ARG A 193 36.57 25.98 -7.22
N ILE A 194 35.90 25.07 -6.54
CA ILE A 194 36.36 24.56 -5.26
C ILE A 194 37.55 23.65 -5.58
N VAL A 195 38.76 24.18 -5.45
CA VAL A 195 40.00 23.39 -5.48
C VAL A 195 40.06 22.63 -4.16
N ILE A 196 39.63 21.37 -4.17
CA ILE A 196 39.78 20.49 -3.02
C ILE A 196 41.23 19.99 -3.04
N ASN A 197 42.11 20.65 -2.28
CA ASN A 197 43.45 20.15 -2.03
C ASN A 197 43.33 18.87 -1.20
N THR A 198 43.49 17.73 -1.88
CA THR A 198 43.61 16.40 -1.27
C THR A 198 45.08 16.10 -1.04
N GLU A 199 45.69 16.82 -0.10
CA GLU A 199 47.02 16.49 0.41
C GLU A 199 46.91 16.07 1.89
N SER A 200 46.80 14.77 2.12
CA SER A 200 47.27 14.15 3.36
C SER A 200 47.52 12.67 3.10
N LYS A 201 48.70 12.40 2.54
CA LYS A 201 49.35 11.09 2.48
C LYS A 201 49.85 10.77 3.90
N PRO A 202 49.45 9.65 4.53
CA PRO A 202 50.07 9.21 5.77
C PRO A 202 51.36 8.44 5.46
N GLU A 203 52.45 8.78 6.16
CA GLU A 203 53.64 7.94 6.34
C GLU A 203 53.46 7.00 7.53
#